data_AF-Q8N8Q3-F1
#
_entry.id   AF-Q8N8Q3-F1
#
_cell.length_a   1.000
_cell.length_b   1.000
_cell.length_c   1.000
_cell.angle_alpha   90.00
_cell.angle_beta   90.00
_cell.angle_gamma   90.00
#
_symmetry.space_group_name_H-M   'P 1'
#
loop_
_entity.id
_entity.type
_entity.pdbx_description
1 polymer ?
#
loop_
_entity_poly.entity_id
_entity_poly.type
_entity_poly.pdbx_seq_one_letter_code
_entity_poly.pdbx_strand_id
1 'polypeptide(L)'
;MALEAAGGPPEETLSLWKREQARLKAHVVDRDTEAWQRDPAFSGLQRVGGVDVSFVKGDSVRACASLVVLSFPELEVVYEESRMVSLTAPYVSGFLAFREVPFLLELVQQLREKEPGLMPQVLLVDGNGVLHHRGFGVACHLGVLTDLPCVGVAKKLLQVDGLENNALHKEKIRLLQTRGDSFPLLGDSGTVLGMALRSHDRSTRPLYISVGHRMSLEAAVRLTCCCCRFRIPEPVRQADICSREHIRKSLGLPGPPTPRSPKAQRPVACPKGDSGESSALC
;
A
#
# COMPACT_ATOMS: atom_id res chain seq x y z
N MET A 1 22.46 26.04 6.89
CA MET A 1 22.94 26.09 5.50
C MET A 1 21.77 25.70 4.62
N ALA A 2 21.39 26.61 3.71
CA ALA A 2 20.24 26.47 2.85
C ALA A 2 20.40 25.25 1.92
N LEU A 3 19.41 24.35 1.93
CA LEU A 3 19.20 23.44 0.82
C LEU A 3 18.70 24.30 -0.34
N GLU A 4 19.58 24.57 -1.29
CA GLU A 4 19.20 25.08 -2.60
C GLU A 4 18.04 24.22 -3.12
N ALA A 5 16.88 24.85 -3.26
CA ALA A 5 15.76 24.23 -3.92
C ALA A 5 16.19 23.95 -5.36
N ALA A 6 16.43 22.68 -5.68
CA ALA A 6 16.60 22.22 -7.05
C ALA A 6 15.47 22.83 -7.88
N GLY A 7 15.84 23.64 -8.87
CA GLY A 7 14.90 24.33 -9.75
C GLY A 7 13.85 23.34 -10.25
N GLY A 8 12.60 23.77 -10.29
CA GLY A 8 11.50 22.94 -10.79
C GLY A 8 11.84 22.34 -12.16
N PRO A 9 11.21 21.22 -12.56
CA PRO A 9 11.45 20.66 -13.88
C PRO A 9 11.29 21.74 -14.95
N PRO A 10 12.08 21.69 -16.04
CA PRO A 10 11.78 22.46 -17.22
C PRO A 10 10.29 22.32 -17.58
N GLU A 11 9.62 23.41 -17.93
CA GLU A 11 8.19 23.39 -18.29
C GLU A 11 7.89 22.37 -19.38
N GLU A 12 8.85 22.16 -20.28
CA GLU A 12 8.84 21.14 -21.31
C GLU A 12 8.72 19.72 -20.74
N THR A 13 9.49 19.38 -19.70
CA THR A 13 9.40 18.08 -19.01
C THR A 13 8.01 17.85 -18.44
N LEU A 14 7.45 18.87 -17.78
CA LEU A 14 6.10 18.77 -17.21
C LEU A 14 5.03 18.62 -18.30
N SER A 15 5.18 19.32 -19.42
CA SER A 15 4.29 19.19 -20.59
C SER A 15 4.34 17.79 -21.21
N LEU A 16 5.54 17.22 -21.36
CA LEU A 16 5.75 15.85 -21.83
C LEU A 16 5.10 14.83 -20.88
N TRP A 17 5.32 14.95 -19.57
CA TRP A 17 4.69 14.07 -18.58
C TRP A 17 3.17 14.17 -18.56
N LYS A 18 2.60 15.38 -18.68
CA LYS A 18 1.15 15.58 -18.76
C LYS A 18 0.54 14.85 -19.97
N ARG A 19 1.22 14.91 -21.13
CA ARG A 19 0.82 14.22 -22.36
C ARG A 19 0.94 12.71 -22.23
N GLU A 20 2.03 12.24 -21.65
CA GLU A 20 2.28 10.81 -21.47
C GLU A 20 1.28 10.18 -20.49
N GLN A 21 0.95 10.87 -19.39
CA GLN A 21 -0.14 10.42 -18.51
C GLN A 21 -1.48 10.34 -19.24
N ALA A 22 -1.82 11.32 -20.09
CA ALA A 22 -3.07 11.27 -20.85
C ALA A 22 -3.09 10.09 -21.82
N ARG A 23 -1.96 9.85 -22.53
CA ARG A 23 -1.80 8.73 -23.46
C ARG A 23 -1.94 7.38 -22.75
N LEU A 24 -1.24 7.17 -21.64
CA LEU A 24 -1.30 5.92 -20.88
C LEU A 24 -2.62 5.74 -20.14
N LYS A 25 -3.21 6.82 -19.60
CA LYS A 25 -4.53 6.78 -18.95
C LYS A 25 -5.62 6.25 -19.86
N ALA A 26 -5.57 6.55 -21.16
CA ALA A 26 -6.52 6.02 -22.14
C ALA A 26 -6.51 4.48 -22.26
N HIS A 27 -5.47 3.82 -21.74
CA HIS A 27 -5.35 2.36 -21.73
C HIS A 27 -5.76 1.73 -20.39
N VAL A 28 -6.17 2.53 -19.40
CA VAL A 28 -6.65 1.98 -18.12
C VAL A 28 -7.96 1.23 -18.32
N VAL A 29 -8.01 -0.01 -17.87
CA VAL A 29 -9.22 -0.83 -17.81
C VAL A 29 -9.67 -0.88 -16.34
N ASP A 30 -10.90 -0.49 -16.05
CA ASP A 30 -11.47 -0.38 -14.70
C ASP A 30 -12.53 -1.44 -14.37
N ARG A 31 -12.48 -2.55 -15.11
CA ARG A 31 -13.33 -3.73 -14.97
C ARG A 31 -12.51 -5.00 -14.84
N ASP A 32 -13.13 -6.04 -14.30
CA ASP A 32 -12.49 -7.35 -14.17
C ASP A 32 -12.26 -8.00 -15.54
N THR A 33 -11.03 -8.44 -15.79
CA THR A 33 -10.64 -9.13 -17.03
C THR A 33 -10.44 -10.63 -16.80
N GLU A 34 -10.17 -11.06 -15.57
CA GLU A 34 -9.82 -12.44 -15.25
C GLU A 34 -10.98 -13.19 -14.58
N ALA A 35 -11.05 -14.51 -14.79
CA ALA A 35 -12.10 -15.35 -14.18
C ALA A 35 -12.06 -15.33 -12.64
N TRP A 36 -10.85 -15.39 -12.06
CA TRP A 36 -10.65 -15.41 -10.62
C TRP A 36 -11.15 -14.13 -9.93
N GLN A 37 -11.26 -12.99 -10.62
CA GLN A 37 -11.74 -11.74 -10.03
C GLN A 37 -13.24 -11.75 -9.72
N ARG A 38 -14.00 -12.50 -10.53
CA ARG A 38 -15.46 -12.62 -10.46
C ARG A 38 -15.91 -13.70 -9.49
N ASP A 39 -15.00 -14.56 -9.06
CA ASP A 39 -15.28 -15.57 -8.05
C ASP A 39 -15.30 -14.93 -6.64
N PRO A 40 -16.32 -15.20 -5.80
CA PRO A 40 -16.40 -14.63 -4.45
C PRO A 40 -15.19 -14.95 -3.56
N ALA A 41 -14.59 -16.13 -3.72
CA ALA A 41 -13.42 -16.60 -2.97
C ALA A 41 -12.09 -16.38 -3.72
N PHE A 42 -12.14 -15.73 -4.90
CA PHE A 42 -11.02 -15.61 -5.82
C PHE A 42 -10.44 -16.94 -6.31
N SER A 43 -11.30 -17.95 -6.53
CA SER A 43 -10.89 -19.25 -7.07
C SER A 43 -10.07 -19.10 -8.36
N GLY A 44 -8.89 -19.71 -8.39
CA GLY A 44 -7.91 -19.56 -9.48
C GLY A 44 -6.84 -18.48 -9.25
N LEU A 45 -6.99 -17.62 -8.24
CA LEU A 45 -5.91 -16.76 -7.76
C LEU A 45 -4.94 -17.59 -6.90
N GLN A 46 -3.65 -17.52 -7.21
CA GLN A 46 -2.58 -18.28 -6.57
C GLN A 46 -1.41 -17.38 -6.15
N ARG A 47 -1.21 -16.24 -6.81
CA ARG A 47 -0.07 -15.35 -6.56
C ARG A 47 -0.48 -13.89 -6.58
N VAL A 48 -0.21 -13.19 -5.47
CA VAL A 48 -0.43 -11.75 -5.32
C VAL A 48 0.92 -11.07 -5.11
N GLY A 49 1.23 -10.10 -5.96
CA GLY A 49 2.44 -9.30 -5.82
C GLY A 49 2.22 -8.07 -4.96
N GLY A 50 3.28 -7.60 -4.33
CA GLY A 50 3.34 -6.35 -3.59
C GLY A 50 4.51 -5.51 -4.05
N VAL A 51 4.31 -4.19 -4.18
CA VAL A 51 5.39 -3.27 -4.54
C VAL A 51 5.43 -2.05 -3.62
N ASP A 52 6.64 -1.57 -3.35
CA ASP A 52 6.93 -0.38 -2.56
C ASP A 52 8.18 0.33 -3.12
N VAL A 53 8.24 1.66 -2.91
CA VAL A 53 9.47 2.45 -3.08
C VAL A 53 9.71 3.26 -1.81
N SER A 54 10.72 2.86 -1.04
CA SER A 54 11.08 3.52 0.21
C SER A 54 12.30 4.43 0.04
N PHE A 55 12.18 5.70 0.44
CA PHE A 55 13.29 6.65 0.41
C PHE A 55 14.30 6.39 1.53
N VAL A 56 15.58 6.63 1.26
CA VAL A 56 16.60 6.71 2.30
C VAL A 56 16.29 7.93 3.19
N LYS A 57 16.33 7.75 4.50
CA LYS A 57 15.97 8.81 5.44
C LYS A 57 16.85 10.04 5.25
N GLY A 58 16.23 11.19 4.97
CA GLY A 58 16.92 12.46 4.74
C GLY A 58 17.45 12.64 3.31
N ASP A 59 17.12 11.74 2.39
CA ASP A 59 17.52 11.78 1.00
C ASP A 59 16.29 11.70 0.08
N SER A 60 16.16 12.64 -0.85
CA SER A 60 15.03 12.70 -1.79
C SER A 60 15.33 12.04 -3.13
N VAL A 61 16.54 11.54 -3.34
CA VAL A 61 17.02 10.91 -4.57
C VAL A 61 17.22 9.41 -4.37
N ARG A 62 17.95 9.00 -3.32
CA ARG A 62 18.18 7.58 -3.06
C ARG A 62 16.94 6.93 -2.45
N ALA A 63 16.51 5.84 -3.06
CA ALA A 63 15.40 5.01 -2.60
C ALA A 63 15.72 3.53 -2.78
N CYS A 64 14.85 2.67 -2.29
CA CYS A 64 14.85 1.23 -2.56
C CYS A 64 13.50 0.84 -3.13
N ALA A 65 13.51 0.29 -4.34
CA ALA A 65 12.35 -0.31 -4.97
C ALA A 65 12.30 -1.80 -4.60
N SER A 66 11.13 -2.31 -4.25
CA SER A 66 10.94 -3.71 -3.86
C SER A 66 9.73 -4.31 -4.52
N LEU A 67 9.88 -5.55 -4.99
CA LEU A 67 8.83 -6.42 -5.50
C LEU A 67 8.84 -7.72 -4.69
N VAL A 68 7.68 -8.10 -4.17
CA VAL A 68 7.46 -9.39 -3.54
C VAL A 68 6.32 -10.12 -4.24
N VAL A 69 6.33 -11.45 -4.22
CA VAL A 69 5.19 -12.28 -4.60
C VAL A 69 4.86 -13.20 -3.46
N LEU A 70 3.58 -13.25 -3.10
CA LEU A 70 3.06 -14.12 -2.06
C LEU A 70 2.13 -15.16 -2.67
N SER A 71 2.12 -16.36 -2.10
CA SER A 71 1.06 -17.33 -2.36
C SER A 71 -0.30 -16.82 -1.89
N PHE A 72 -1.38 -17.32 -2.49
CA PHE A 72 -2.74 -17.00 -2.11
C PHE A 72 -3.59 -18.28 -2.06
N PRO A 73 -4.37 -18.51 -0.99
CA PRO A 73 -4.71 -17.58 0.10
C PRO A 73 -3.72 -17.57 1.29
N GLU A 74 -2.65 -18.36 1.25
CA GLU A 74 -1.78 -18.54 2.43
C GLU A 74 -1.02 -17.26 2.77
N LEU A 75 -0.72 -16.37 1.83
CA LEU A 75 0.04 -15.13 2.03
C LEU A 75 1.47 -15.38 2.55
N GLU A 76 2.12 -16.41 2.02
CA GLU A 76 3.53 -16.70 2.28
C GLU A 76 4.41 -16.16 1.15
N VAL A 77 5.54 -15.53 1.48
CA VAL A 77 6.45 -14.96 0.48
C VAL A 77 7.12 -16.09 -0.31
N VAL A 78 6.93 -16.10 -1.63
CA VAL A 78 7.53 -17.08 -2.57
C VAL A 78 8.59 -16.46 -3.47
N TYR A 79 8.63 -15.12 -3.55
CA TYR A 79 9.65 -14.35 -4.25
C TYR A 79 9.83 -12.99 -3.60
N GLU A 80 11.07 -12.51 -3.54
CA GLU A 80 11.41 -11.14 -3.14
C GLU A 80 12.62 -10.65 -3.93
N GLU A 81 12.57 -9.39 -4.36
CA GLU A 81 13.69 -8.68 -4.97
C GLU A 81 13.63 -7.22 -4.51
N SER A 82 14.78 -6.66 -4.14
CA SER A 82 14.91 -5.26 -3.70
C SER A 82 16.17 -4.66 -4.28
N ARG A 83 16.08 -3.43 -4.76
CA ARG A 83 17.18 -2.71 -5.40
C ARG A 83 17.28 -1.28 -4.90
N MET A 84 18.49 -0.88 -4.51
CA MET A 84 18.80 0.54 -4.34
C MET A 84 18.73 1.25 -5.68
N VAL A 85 18.02 2.38 -5.74
CA VAL A 85 17.76 3.16 -6.96
C VAL A 85 17.99 4.64 -6.69
N SER A 86 18.26 5.38 -7.78
CA SER A 86 18.40 6.84 -7.75
C SER A 86 17.27 7.48 -8.54
N LEU A 87 16.32 8.11 -7.85
CA LEU A 87 15.17 8.78 -8.41
C LEU A 87 15.56 10.16 -8.93
N THR A 88 16.24 10.23 -10.07
CA THR A 88 16.81 11.48 -10.61
C THR A 88 15.78 12.42 -11.24
N ALA A 89 14.61 11.90 -11.64
CA ALA A 89 13.50 12.73 -12.11
C ALA A 89 13.03 13.68 -10.98
N PRO A 90 12.68 14.95 -11.29
CA PRO A 90 12.26 15.92 -10.28
C PRO A 90 10.95 15.53 -9.60
N TYR A 91 10.82 15.88 -8.32
CA TYR A 91 9.57 15.69 -7.58
C TYR A 91 8.53 16.75 -7.95
N VAL A 92 7.42 16.31 -8.52
CA VAL A 92 6.23 17.15 -8.76
C VAL A 92 5.00 16.41 -8.28
N SER A 93 4.16 17.07 -7.48
CA SER A 93 2.89 16.49 -7.03
C SER A 93 2.02 16.11 -8.24
N GLY A 94 1.46 14.90 -8.23
CA GLY A 94 0.73 14.34 -9.37
C GLY A 94 1.60 13.68 -10.44
N PHE A 95 2.92 13.61 -10.25
CA PHE A 95 3.87 12.99 -11.20
C PHE A 95 4.86 12.03 -10.54
N LEU A 96 4.62 11.63 -9.28
CA LEU A 96 5.47 10.70 -8.54
C LEU A 96 5.76 9.40 -9.30
N ALA A 97 4.77 8.90 -10.06
CA ALA A 97 4.91 7.68 -10.85
C ALA A 97 6.06 7.74 -11.87
N PHE A 98 6.42 8.92 -12.40
CA PHE A 98 7.57 9.04 -13.32
C PHE A 98 8.92 8.84 -12.62
N ARG A 99 8.96 8.99 -11.29
CA ARG A 99 10.15 8.66 -10.49
C ARG A 99 10.21 7.18 -10.20
N GLU A 100 9.09 6.56 -9.85
CA GLU A 100 9.06 5.21 -9.26
C GLU A 100 8.85 4.08 -10.27
N VAL A 101 7.96 4.27 -11.25
CA VAL A 101 7.50 3.20 -12.15
C VAL A 101 8.61 2.60 -13.00
N PRO A 102 9.61 3.35 -13.53
CA PRO A 102 10.70 2.73 -14.29
C PRO A 102 11.40 1.61 -13.51
N PHE A 103 11.70 1.84 -12.23
CA PHE A 103 12.37 0.86 -11.38
C PHE A 103 11.46 -0.32 -11.00
N LEU A 104 10.17 -0.05 -10.75
CA LEU A 104 9.20 -1.12 -10.48
C LEU A 104 8.97 -2.00 -11.71
N LEU A 105 8.93 -1.40 -12.91
CA LEU A 105 8.78 -2.12 -14.17
C LEU A 105 9.98 -3.04 -14.43
N GLU A 106 11.21 -2.56 -14.17
CA GLU A 106 12.43 -3.38 -14.27
C GLU A 106 12.38 -4.60 -13.35
N LEU A 107 11.91 -4.44 -12.10
CA LEU A 107 11.75 -5.58 -11.17
C LEU A 107 10.74 -6.61 -11.70
N VAL A 108 9.62 -6.16 -12.26
CA VAL A 108 8.61 -7.05 -12.84
C VAL A 108 9.14 -7.76 -14.09
N GLN A 109 9.89 -7.07 -14.95
CA GLN A 109 10.53 -7.66 -16.14
C GLN A 109 11.58 -8.69 -15.74
N GLN A 110 12.44 -8.39 -14.77
CA GLN A 110 13.42 -9.32 -14.24
C GLN A 110 12.76 -10.58 -13.66
N LEU A 111 11.68 -10.44 -12.89
CA LEU A 111 10.92 -11.60 -12.38
C LEU A 111 10.39 -12.44 -13.54
N ARG A 112 9.79 -11.81 -14.56
CA ARG A 112 9.23 -12.49 -15.73
C ARG A 112 10.28 -13.30 -16.48
N GLU A 113 11.50 -12.79 -16.58
CA GLU A 113 12.61 -13.47 -17.26
C GLU A 113 13.21 -14.59 -16.40
N LYS A 114 13.41 -14.34 -15.10
CA LYS A 114 14.11 -15.25 -14.19
C LYS A 114 13.24 -16.41 -13.69
N GLU A 115 12.00 -16.11 -13.29
CA GLU A 115 11.08 -17.06 -12.66
C GLU A 115 9.64 -16.84 -13.16
N PRO A 116 9.35 -17.06 -14.46
CA PRO A 116 8.03 -16.78 -15.05
C PRO A 116 6.88 -17.50 -14.35
N GLY A 117 7.12 -18.68 -13.77
CA GLY A 117 6.13 -19.44 -12.99
C GLY A 117 5.70 -18.75 -11.69
N LEU A 118 6.50 -17.82 -11.18
CA LEU A 118 6.21 -17.02 -9.98
C LEU A 118 5.60 -15.65 -10.32
N MET A 119 5.31 -15.34 -11.58
CA MET A 119 4.68 -14.08 -11.96
C MET A 119 3.35 -13.88 -11.21
N PRO A 120 3.14 -12.71 -10.56
CA PRO A 120 1.90 -12.43 -9.85
C PRO A 120 0.75 -12.25 -10.84
N GLN A 121 -0.45 -12.68 -10.44
CA GLN A 121 -1.67 -12.47 -11.22
C GLN A 121 -2.26 -11.06 -11.01
N VAL A 122 -1.86 -10.40 -9.93
CA VAL A 122 -2.30 -9.05 -9.54
C VAL A 122 -1.25 -8.42 -8.63
N LEU A 123 -1.06 -7.11 -8.76
CA LEU A 123 -0.18 -6.31 -7.89
C LEU A 123 -0.98 -5.41 -6.95
N LEU A 124 -0.64 -5.45 -5.66
CA LEU A 124 -1.02 -4.44 -4.68
C LEU A 124 0.10 -3.41 -4.54
N VAL A 125 -0.21 -2.16 -4.86
CA VAL A 125 0.77 -1.08 -4.98
C VAL A 125 0.60 -0.11 -3.81
N ASP A 126 1.67 0.17 -3.06
CA ASP A 126 1.66 1.22 -2.03
C ASP A 126 1.55 2.61 -2.69
N GLY A 127 0.32 3.09 -2.86
CA GLY A 127 0.04 4.30 -3.61
C GLY A 127 -1.37 4.34 -4.15
N ASN A 128 -1.62 5.29 -5.05
CA ASN A 128 -2.94 5.50 -5.63
C ASN A 128 -3.01 4.96 -7.07
N GLY A 129 -4.21 4.55 -7.48
CA GLY A 129 -4.59 4.32 -8.87
C GLY A 129 -5.36 5.50 -9.43
N VAL A 130 -6.64 5.32 -9.76
CA VAL A 130 -7.51 6.39 -10.30
C VAL A 130 -7.85 7.48 -9.29
N LEU A 131 -7.69 7.24 -7.98
CA LEU A 131 -7.78 8.28 -6.94
C LEU A 131 -6.52 9.15 -6.96
N HIS A 132 -6.42 10.03 -7.95
CA HIS A 132 -5.20 10.77 -8.25
C HIS A 132 -5.50 12.11 -8.90
N HIS A 133 -4.60 13.10 -8.76
CA HIS A 133 -4.74 14.47 -9.31
C HIS A 133 -5.14 14.51 -10.79
N ARG A 134 -4.76 13.47 -11.55
CA ARG A 134 -5.05 13.33 -12.99
C ARG A 134 -5.75 12.01 -13.32
N GLY A 135 -6.24 11.30 -12.31
CA GLY A 135 -6.87 9.98 -12.46
C GLY A 135 -5.93 8.89 -13.00
N PHE A 136 -4.63 8.99 -12.70
CA PHE A 136 -3.59 8.11 -13.21
C PHE A 136 -2.38 8.08 -12.26
N GLY A 137 -2.55 7.44 -11.11
CA GLY A 137 -1.51 7.26 -10.11
C GLY A 137 -0.53 6.14 -10.45
N VAL A 138 0.39 5.85 -9.51
CA VAL A 138 1.44 4.83 -9.66
C VAL A 138 0.87 3.44 -9.98
N ALA A 139 -0.28 3.06 -9.39
CA ALA A 139 -0.88 1.75 -9.64
C ALA A 139 -1.47 1.63 -11.06
N CYS A 140 -2.05 2.73 -11.60
CA CYS A 140 -2.49 2.76 -13.00
C CYS A 140 -1.30 2.71 -13.95
N HIS A 141 -0.28 3.51 -13.66
CA HIS A 141 0.90 3.63 -14.51
C HIS A 141 1.66 2.30 -14.61
N LEU A 142 1.93 1.66 -13.47
CA LEU A 142 2.55 0.34 -13.45
C LEU A 142 1.66 -0.71 -14.13
N GLY A 143 0.35 -0.72 -13.85
CA GLY A 143 -0.59 -1.68 -14.42
C GLY A 143 -0.66 -1.62 -15.94
N VAL A 144 -0.77 -0.43 -16.52
CA VAL A 144 -0.79 -0.25 -17.98
C VAL A 144 0.51 -0.69 -18.64
N LEU A 145 1.67 -0.39 -18.04
CA LEU A 145 2.97 -0.75 -18.63
C LEU A 145 3.31 -2.24 -18.48
N THR A 146 2.81 -2.89 -17.42
CA THR A 146 3.05 -4.33 -17.17
C THR A 146 1.97 -5.24 -17.78
N ASP A 147 0.84 -4.67 -18.17
CA ASP A 147 -0.41 -5.37 -18.52
C ASP A 147 -0.87 -6.35 -17.42
N LEU A 148 -0.59 -6.03 -16.16
CA LEU A 148 -1.05 -6.78 -15.00
C LEU A 148 -2.20 -6.08 -14.29
N PRO A 149 -3.19 -6.83 -13.76
CA PRO A 149 -4.12 -6.30 -12.79
C PRO A 149 -3.40 -5.59 -11.63
N CYS A 150 -3.78 -4.36 -11.33
CA CYS A 150 -3.16 -3.54 -10.29
C CYS A 150 -4.20 -2.84 -9.42
N VAL A 151 -3.93 -2.78 -8.12
CA VAL A 151 -4.74 -2.08 -7.13
C VAL A 151 -3.88 -1.06 -6.38
N GLY A 152 -4.33 0.19 -6.33
CA GLY A 152 -3.71 1.20 -5.48
C GLY A 152 -4.21 1.09 -4.04
N VAL A 153 -3.28 0.89 -3.10
CA VAL A 153 -3.54 0.78 -1.66
C VAL A 153 -2.86 1.96 -0.95
N ALA A 154 -3.60 3.05 -0.73
CA ALA A 154 -3.05 4.24 -0.08
C ALA A 154 -3.29 4.25 1.44
N LYS A 155 -2.28 4.67 2.20
CA LYS A 155 -2.33 4.78 3.67
C LYS A 155 -2.97 6.09 4.16
N LYS A 156 -3.23 7.05 3.25
CA LYS A 156 -3.81 8.38 3.50
C LYS A 156 -4.76 8.76 2.36
N LEU A 157 -5.78 9.56 2.65
CA LEU A 157 -6.67 10.12 1.63
C LEU A 157 -5.89 11.14 0.81
N LEU A 158 -5.94 11.01 -0.52
CA LEU A 158 -5.49 12.07 -1.41
C LEU A 158 -6.67 13.01 -1.70
N GLN A 159 -6.49 14.30 -1.43
CA GLN A 159 -7.55 15.30 -1.53
C GLN A 159 -7.62 15.85 -2.96
N VAL A 160 -8.42 15.21 -3.80
CA VAL A 160 -8.62 15.51 -5.22
C VAL A 160 -10.11 15.43 -5.55
N ASP A 161 -10.56 16.19 -6.55
CA ASP A 161 -11.97 16.20 -6.98
C ASP A 161 -12.95 16.42 -5.81
N GLY A 162 -12.68 17.41 -4.95
CA GLY A 162 -13.52 17.73 -3.79
C GLY A 162 -13.39 16.80 -2.58
N LEU A 163 -12.64 15.70 -2.68
CA LEU A 163 -12.40 14.82 -1.53
C LEU A 163 -11.58 15.53 -0.46
N GLU A 164 -12.08 15.54 0.77
CA GLU A 164 -11.43 16.14 1.93
C GLU A 164 -11.47 15.24 3.16
N ASN A 165 -10.44 15.30 4.01
CA ASN A 165 -10.46 14.66 5.33
C ASN A 165 -11.19 15.53 6.37
N ASN A 166 -12.42 15.92 6.05
CA ASN A 166 -13.26 16.82 6.83
C ASN A 166 -14.07 16.08 7.92
N ALA A 167 -14.99 16.78 8.60
CA ALA A 167 -15.80 16.20 9.68
C ALA A 167 -16.69 15.04 9.20
N LEU A 168 -17.30 15.16 8.02
CA LEU A 168 -18.13 14.10 7.43
C LEU A 168 -17.30 12.85 7.14
N HIS A 169 -16.10 13.01 6.59
CA HIS A 169 -15.18 11.89 6.35
C HIS A 169 -14.81 11.16 7.65
N LYS A 170 -14.49 11.91 8.70
CA LYS A 170 -14.18 11.34 10.03
C LYS A 170 -15.37 10.61 10.63
N GLU A 171 -16.59 11.11 10.45
CA GLU A 171 -17.80 10.45 10.93
C GLU A 171 -18.05 9.13 10.17
N LYS A 172 -17.90 9.12 8.85
CA LYS A 172 -17.97 7.87 8.06
C LYS A 172 -16.92 6.84 8.53
N ILE A 173 -15.70 7.27 8.85
CA ILE A 173 -14.67 6.40 9.43
C ILE A 173 -15.12 5.82 10.78
N ARG A 174 -15.75 6.63 11.65
CA ARG A 174 -16.25 6.20 12.96
C ARG A 174 -17.34 5.13 12.84
N LEU A 175 -18.10 5.14 11.75
CA LEU A 175 -19.16 4.16 11.48
C LEU A 175 -18.63 2.81 11.01
N LEU A 176 -17.42 2.72 10.45
CA LEU A 176 -16.78 1.43 10.13
C LEU A 176 -16.51 0.66 11.42
N GLN A 177 -17.08 -0.53 11.62
CA GLN A 177 -17.01 -1.33 12.86
C GLN A 177 -16.05 -2.52 12.78
N THR A 178 -16.00 -3.22 11.67
CA THR A 178 -15.24 -4.48 11.52
C THR A 178 -14.38 -4.48 10.25
N ARG A 179 -13.49 -5.47 10.14
CA ARG A 179 -12.75 -5.76 8.92
C ARG A 179 -13.71 -6.02 7.77
N GLY A 180 -13.49 -5.33 6.66
CA GLY A 180 -14.31 -5.42 5.45
C GLY A 180 -15.30 -4.27 5.30
N ASP A 181 -15.66 -3.59 6.39
CA ASP A 181 -16.51 -2.40 6.30
C ASP A 181 -15.82 -1.35 5.43
N SER A 182 -16.60 -0.74 4.54
CA SER A 182 -16.10 0.25 3.61
C SER A 182 -17.16 1.28 3.22
N PHE A 183 -16.72 2.43 2.71
CA PHE A 183 -17.61 3.45 2.14
C PHE A 183 -16.98 4.10 0.89
N PRO A 184 -17.80 4.58 -0.06
CA PRO A 184 -17.33 5.17 -1.30
C PRO A 184 -16.71 6.55 -1.12
N LEU A 185 -15.67 6.82 -1.90
CA LEU A 185 -15.02 8.11 -2.03
C LEU A 185 -15.57 8.79 -3.29
N LEU A 186 -16.71 9.46 -3.13
CA LEU A 186 -17.39 10.20 -4.19
C LEU A 186 -16.78 11.59 -4.34
N GLY A 187 -16.24 11.88 -5.52
CA GLY A 187 -15.75 13.22 -5.85
C GLY A 187 -16.87 14.17 -6.26
N ASP A 188 -16.58 15.47 -6.32
CA ASP A 188 -17.52 16.53 -6.73
C ASP A 188 -18.02 16.34 -8.17
N SER A 189 -17.25 15.66 -9.01
CA SER A 189 -17.68 15.25 -10.35
C SER A 189 -18.84 14.23 -10.36
N GLY A 190 -19.18 13.63 -9.20
CA GLY A 190 -20.10 12.50 -9.09
C GLY A 190 -19.45 11.13 -9.35
N THR A 191 -18.14 11.10 -9.62
CA THR A 191 -17.39 9.86 -9.86
C THR A 191 -16.96 9.22 -8.54
N VAL A 192 -17.15 7.91 -8.38
CA VAL A 192 -16.54 7.16 -7.28
C VAL A 192 -15.07 6.89 -7.61
N LEU A 193 -14.15 7.57 -6.92
CA LEU A 193 -12.72 7.48 -7.18
C LEU A 193 -12.03 6.33 -6.44
N GLY A 194 -12.70 5.76 -5.43
CA GLY A 194 -12.19 4.68 -4.62
C GLY A 194 -13.09 4.34 -3.44
N MET A 195 -12.55 3.55 -2.51
CA MET A 195 -13.24 3.13 -1.29
C MET A 195 -12.32 3.32 -0.08
N ALA A 196 -12.86 3.86 1.01
CA ALA A 196 -12.22 3.76 2.31
C ALA A 196 -12.55 2.38 2.90
N LEU A 197 -11.54 1.60 3.26
CA LEU A 197 -11.66 0.23 3.76
C LEU A 197 -11.11 0.12 5.18
N ARG A 198 -11.90 -0.39 6.12
CA ARG A 198 -11.38 -0.89 7.40
C ARG A 198 -10.79 -2.28 7.17
N SER A 199 -9.46 -2.36 7.15
CA SER A 199 -8.74 -3.58 6.78
C SER A 199 -8.53 -4.57 7.92
N HIS A 200 -8.70 -4.15 9.18
CA HIS A 200 -8.42 -4.99 10.35
C HIS A 200 -9.20 -4.51 11.58
N ASP A 201 -9.75 -5.43 12.38
CA ASP A 201 -10.62 -5.11 13.52
C ASP A 201 -9.94 -4.24 14.59
N ARG A 202 -8.67 -4.49 14.88
CA ARG A 202 -7.88 -3.68 15.83
C ARG A 202 -7.38 -2.33 15.29
N SER A 203 -7.78 -1.91 14.09
CA SER A 203 -7.38 -0.62 13.54
C SER A 203 -8.56 0.22 13.07
N THR A 204 -8.65 1.44 13.58
CA THR A 204 -9.66 2.43 13.19
C THR A 204 -9.25 3.26 11.97
N ARG A 205 -7.98 3.18 11.53
CA ARG A 205 -7.46 3.98 10.41
C ARG A 205 -7.66 3.22 9.10
N PRO A 206 -8.53 3.68 8.18
CA PRO A 206 -8.80 2.96 6.95
C PRO A 206 -7.59 2.97 6.00
N LEU A 207 -7.65 2.11 5.00
CA LEU A 207 -6.92 2.20 3.74
C LEU A 207 -7.81 2.87 2.70
N TYR A 208 -7.20 3.48 1.68
CA TYR A 208 -7.90 4.11 0.58
C TYR A 208 -7.58 3.32 -0.69
N ILE A 209 -8.56 2.56 -1.16
CA ILE A 209 -8.41 1.60 -2.25
C ILE A 209 -8.92 2.23 -3.53
N SER A 210 -8.14 2.14 -4.60
CA SER A 210 -8.54 2.63 -5.92
C SER A 210 -8.07 1.68 -7.00
N VAL A 211 -8.83 1.62 -8.09
CA VAL A 211 -8.47 0.82 -9.26
C VAL A 211 -7.16 1.31 -9.84
N GLY A 212 -6.22 0.40 -10.09
CA GLY A 212 -5.04 0.66 -10.90
C GLY A 212 -5.32 0.33 -12.36
N HIS A 213 -5.46 -0.96 -12.65
CA HIS A 213 -5.67 -1.49 -14.01
C HIS A 213 -6.28 -2.89 -13.95
N ARG A 214 -7.13 -3.26 -14.92
CA ARG A 214 -7.74 -4.58 -15.14
C ARG A 214 -8.40 -5.21 -13.91
N MET A 215 -9.05 -4.40 -13.07
CA MET A 215 -9.80 -4.88 -11.91
C MET A 215 -10.90 -3.89 -11.56
N SER A 216 -12.09 -4.38 -11.20
CA SER A 216 -13.16 -3.53 -10.68
C SER A 216 -12.83 -3.03 -9.28
N LEU A 217 -13.41 -1.89 -8.88
CA LEU A 217 -13.22 -1.35 -7.53
C LEU A 217 -13.72 -2.30 -6.45
N GLU A 218 -14.84 -2.98 -6.69
CA GLU A 218 -15.40 -3.96 -5.76
C GLU A 218 -14.46 -5.14 -5.54
N ALA A 219 -13.96 -5.75 -6.63
CA ALA A 219 -13.02 -6.85 -6.54
C ALA A 219 -11.71 -6.41 -5.87
N ALA A 220 -11.21 -5.20 -6.18
CA ALA A 220 -10.02 -4.63 -5.56
C ALA A 220 -10.15 -4.47 -4.03
N VAL A 221 -11.30 -4.00 -3.54
CA VAL A 221 -11.57 -3.87 -2.10
C VAL A 221 -11.65 -5.23 -1.42
N ARG A 222 -12.39 -6.19 -2.00
CA ARG A 222 -12.49 -7.56 -1.48
C ARG A 222 -11.12 -8.22 -1.41
N LEU A 223 -10.34 -8.16 -2.50
CA LEU A 223 -8.99 -8.74 -2.56
C LEU A 223 -8.06 -8.11 -1.53
N THR A 224 -8.07 -6.78 -1.43
CA THR A 224 -7.26 -6.07 -0.43
C THR A 224 -7.62 -6.54 0.97
N CYS A 225 -8.91 -6.69 1.28
CA CYS A 225 -9.38 -7.21 2.56
C CYS A 225 -8.87 -8.64 2.79
N CYS A 226 -8.98 -9.55 1.81
CA CYS A 226 -8.46 -10.92 1.88
C CYS A 226 -6.96 -10.98 2.16
N CYS A 227 -6.18 -10.04 1.61
CA CYS A 227 -4.73 -9.96 1.83
C CYS A 227 -4.32 -9.35 3.19
N CYS A 228 -5.26 -8.92 4.05
CA CYS A 228 -4.94 -8.29 5.34
C CYS A 228 -4.87 -9.30 6.50
N ARG A 229 -3.66 -9.74 6.86
CA ARG A 229 -3.36 -10.34 8.19
C ARG A 229 -3.27 -9.28 9.30
N PHE A 230 -2.83 -8.08 8.92
CA PHE A 230 -2.72 -6.88 9.77
C PHE A 230 -3.47 -5.72 9.11
N ARG A 231 -3.30 -4.49 9.63
CA ARG A 231 -3.87 -3.29 8.98
C ARG A 231 -3.38 -3.12 7.53
N ILE A 232 -2.10 -3.34 7.27
CA ILE A 232 -1.52 -3.22 5.92
C ILE A 232 -1.64 -4.60 5.24
N PRO A 233 -2.08 -4.68 3.96
CA PRO A 233 -2.16 -5.94 3.25
C PRO A 233 -0.77 -6.58 3.15
N GLU A 234 -0.71 -7.89 3.31
CA GLU A 234 0.54 -8.63 3.47
C GLU A 234 1.53 -8.39 2.33
N PRO A 235 1.14 -8.37 1.03
CA PRO A 235 2.08 -8.06 -0.05
C PRO A 235 2.71 -6.66 0.06
N VAL A 236 1.89 -5.64 0.39
CA VAL A 236 2.37 -4.26 0.59
C VAL A 236 3.25 -4.17 1.83
N ARG A 237 2.87 -4.87 2.91
CA ARG A 237 3.62 -4.92 4.17
C ARG A 237 4.99 -5.55 3.97
N GLN A 238 5.06 -6.66 3.23
CA GLN A 238 6.31 -7.36 2.94
C GLN A 238 7.22 -6.53 2.03
N ALA A 239 6.68 -5.89 0.99
CA ALA A 239 7.45 -4.98 0.14
C ALA A 239 8.09 -3.82 0.95
N ASP A 240 7.35 -3.19 1.87
CA ASP A 240 7.85 -2.14 2.78
C ASP A 240 8.94 -2.65 3.74
N ILE A 241 8.83 -3.91 4.20
CA ILE A 241 9.84 -4.53 5.05
C ILE A 241 11.11 -4.82 4.24
N CYS A 242 10.99 -5.49 3.10
CA CYS A 242 12.10 -5.81 2.22
C CYS A 242 12.86 -4.53 1.80
N SER A 243 12.14 -3.47 1.43
CA SER A 243 12.75 -2.20 1.01
C SER A 243 13.54 -1.55 2.15
N ARG A 244 12.97 -1.45 3.35
CA ARG A 244 13.63 -0.89 4.54
C ARG A 244 14.81 -1.73 5.00
N GLU A 245 14.70 -3.05 4.98
CA GLU A 245 15.79 -3.95 5.33
C GLU A 245 16.95 -3.85 4.33
N HIS A 246 16.64 -3.75 3.03
CA HIS A 246 17.64 -3.58 1.99
C HIS A 246 18.36 -2.22 2.14
N ILE A 247 17.64 -1.12 2.41
CA ILE A 247 18.25 0.19 2.74
C ILE A 247 19.20 0.06 3.93
N ARG A 248 18.77 -0.61 5.00
CA ARG A 248 19.56 -0.77 6.22
C ARG A 248 20.84 -1.56 5.96
N LYS A 249 20.76 -2.67 5.22
CA LYS A 249 21.89 -3.52 4.84
C LYS A 249 22.87 -2.75 3.94
N SER A 250 22.36 -2.09 2.90
CA SER A 250 23.16 -1.35 1.91
C SER A 250 23.87 -0.13 2.49
N LEU A 251 23.34 0.47 3.56
CA LEU A 251 23.94 1.63 4.26
C LEU A 251 24.68 1.28 5.55
N GLY A 252 24.76 0.00 5.93
CA GLY A 252 25.41 -0.43 7.18
C GLY A 252 24.74 0.09 8.46
N LEU A 253 23.45 0.40 8.41
CA LEU A 253 22.72 0.95 9.57
C LEU A 253 22.41 -0.15 10.60
N PRO A 254 22.48 0.14 11.92
CA PRO A 254 22.18 -0.84 12.96
C PRO A 254 20.76 -1.43 12.80
N GLY A 255 20.62 -2.72 13.12
CA GLY A 255 19.36 -3.47 13.09
C GLY A 255 18.23 -2.79 13.88
N PRO A 256 16.96 -3.07 13.57
CA PRO A 256 15.89 -2.71 14.51
C PRO A 256 16.21 -3.35 15.87
N PRO A 257 15.92 -2.65 16.98
CA PRO A 257 16.10 -3.24 18.30
C PRO A 257 15.31 -4.55 18.37
N THR A 258 15.96 -5.63 18.81
CA THR A 258 15.29 -6.91 19.04
C THR A 258 14.09 -6.67 19.96
N PRO A 259 12.92 -7.28 19.68
CA PRO A 259 11.79 -7.16 20.59
C PRO A 259 12.24 -7.66 21.97
N ARG A 260 12.14 -6.81 22.99
CA ARG A 260 12.45 -7.20 24.37
C ARG A 260 11.60 -8.42 24.72
N SER A 261 12.26 -9.52 25.11
CA SER A 261 11.61 -10.71 25.66
C SER A 261 10.59 -10.29 26.72
N PRO A 262 9.41 -10.92 26.79
CA PRO A 262 8.44 -10.60 27.84
C PRO A 262 9.14 -10.77 29.18
N LYS A 263 9.25 -9.69 29.97
CA LYS A 263 9.74 -9.79 31.35
C LYS A 263 8.83 -10.78 32.07
N ALA A 264 9.42 -11.84 32.61
CA ALA A 264 8.76 -12.80 33.48
C ALA A 264 7.98 -12.03 34.56
N GLN A 265 6.67 -12.26 34.62
CA GLN A 265 5.83 -11.76 35.69
C GLN A 265 6.35 -12.35 37.00
N ARG A 266 6.71 -11.47 37.95
CA ARG A 266 7.01 -11.87 39.33
C ARG A 266 5.74 -12.46 39.95
N PRO A 267 5.83 -13.56 40.71
CA PRO A 267 4.68 -14.09 41.44
C PRO A 267 4.24 -13.09 42.51
N VAL A 268 2.96 -12.73 42.50
CA VAL A 268 2.32 -11.96 43.56
C VAL A 268 2.16 -12.89 44.76
N ALA A 269 2.77 -12.53 45.89
CA ALA A 269 2.64 -13.25 47.15
C ALA A 269 1.25 -13.01 47.77
N CYS A 270 0.58 -14.09 48.20
CA CYS A 270 -0.62 -14.03 49.03
C CYS A 270 -0.29 -13.47 50.42
N PRO A 271 -1.07 -12.53 50.98
CA PRO A 271 -0.99 -12.20 52.39
C PRO A 271 -1.62 -13.34 53.22
N LYS A 272 -0.84 -13.89 54.16
CA LYS A 272 -1.38 -14.72 55.25
C LYS A 272 -2.15 -13.82 56.20
N GLY A 273 -3.34 -14.27 56.59
CA GLY A 273 -4.22 -13.56 57.50
C GLY A 273 -3.64 -13.41 58.90
N ASP A 274 -4.12 -12.39 59.60
CA ASP A 274 -4.07 -12.35 61.05
C ASP A 274 -5.48 -12.07 61.58
N SER A 275 -5.84 -12.88 62.56
CA SER A 275 -7.11 -12.97 63.26
C SER A 275 -7.28 -11.81 64.24
N GLY A 276 -8.50 -11.27 64.34
CA GLY A 276 -8.86 -10.28 65.36
C GLY A 276 -10.37 -10.23 65.55
N GLU A 277 -10.82 -10.80 66.67
CA GLU A 277 -12.20 -11.04 67.11
C GLU A 277 -13.10 -9.80 67.27
N SER A 278 -14.39 -10.07 67.08
CA SER A 278 -15.55 -9.68 67.93
C SER A 278 -15.87 -8.19 68.17
N SER A 279 -17.05 -7.76 67.70
CA SER A 279 -18.22 -7.61 68.58
C SER A 279 -19.46 -7.14 67.80
N ALA A 280 -20.62 -7.63 68.22
CA ALA A 280 -21.95 -7.51 67.62
C ALA A 280 -22.63 -6.13 67.76
N LEU A 281 -23.71 -5.96 66.97
CA LEU A 281 -25.02 -5.31 67.26
C LEU A 281 -25.44 -4.24 66.24
N CYS A 282 -26.25 -4.65 65.26
CA CYS A 282 -27.63 -4.19 65.02
C CYS A 282 -28.25 -5.02 63.89
#